data_AF-A0A1E4WW38-F1
#
_entry.id   AF-A0A1E4WW38-F1
#
_cell.length_a   1.000
_cell.length_b   1.000
_cell.length_c   1.000
_cell.angle_alpha   90.00
_cell.angle_beta   90.00
_cell.angle_gamma   90.00
#
_symmetry.space_group_name_H-M   'P 1'
#
loop_
_entity.id
_entity.type
_entity.pdbx_description
1 polymer ?
#
loop_
_entity_poly.entity_id
_entity_poly.type
_entity_poly.pdbx_seq_one_letter_code
_entity_poly.pdbx_strand_id
1 'polypeptide(L)'
;MVWQRAGTVAVVTGSTTVIGTNVDFAASSRNGDAFVGPDGATYELANVASSSVISILPAYKGPSVSGAAYAIVPVQGYDKMLSDAFNNLNNQFGPKLAALGTTGNYEVLPFSKGGTNSTSQAGALQSLGLDVTKAAVSASGVGVVIAPLRSNIFDAPGSGFTSVNPQATPNSDAPGSGYGVLLQGQYNSSTYSQIFLDSLDRNFYYRNPASGASVWLKVYHTGNTTRASDGTLKAI
;
A
#
# COMPACT_ATOMS: atom_id res chain seq x y z
N MET A 1 -2.92 38.26 26.12
CA MET A 1 -4.01 38.85 25.30
C MET A 1 -4.52 40.10 26.02
N VAL A 2 -4.65 41.23 25.32
CA VAL A 2 -5.09 42.50 25.94
C VAL A 2 -6.62 42.58 25.93
N TRP A 3 -7.23 43.05 27.01
CA TRP A 3 -8.68 43.27 27.05
C TRP A 3 -9.06 44.36 26.05
N GLN A 4 -10.16 44.17 25.31
CA GLN A 4 -10.65 45.19 24.38
C GLN A 4 -11.30 46.34 25.16
N ARG A 5 -10.86 47.57 24.88
CA ARG A 5 -11.38 48.80 25.48
C ARG A 5 -11.50 49.97 24.50
N ALA A 6 -11.36 49.69 23.20
CA ALA A 6 -11.43 50.72 22.17
C ALA A 6 -12.87 51.22 22.02
N GLY A 7 -13.06 52.53 21.83
CA GLY A 7 -14.39 53.13 21.67
C GLY A 7 -15.19 53.21 22.97
N THR A 8 -16.49 53.42 22.83
CA THR A 8 -17.42 53.58 23.97
C THR A 8 -18.70 52.79 23.73
N VAL A 9 -19.48 52.56 24.79
CA VAL A 9 -20.78 51.88 24.70
C VAL A 9 -21.93 52.71 25.26
N ALA A 10 -23.12 52.42 24.75
CA ALA A 10 -24.40 52.80 25.30
C ALA A 10 -25.13 51.56 25.81
N VAL A 11 -25.56 51.64 27.07
CA VAL A 11 -26.25 50.59 27.82
C VAL A 11 -27.51 51.17 28.44
N VAL A 12 -28.57 50.36 28.49
CA VAL A 12 -29.87 50.75 29.07
C VAL A 12 -30.22 49.78 30.18
N THR A 13 -30.59 50.28 31.36
CA THR A 13 -31.01 49.45 32.50
C THR A 13 -32.13 48.50 32.08
N GLY A 14 -31.98 47.22 32.41
CA GLY A 14 -32.95 46.16 32.07
C GLY A 14 -32.91 45.69 30.61
N SER A 15 -32.03 46.24 29.77
CA SER A 15 -31.82 45.78 28.40
C SER A 15 -30.66 44.78 28.31
N THR A 16 -30.76 43.83 27.39
CA THR A 16 -29.64 42.95 27.02
C THR A 16 -28.79 43.55 25.90
N THR A 17 -29.21 44.64 25.27
CA THR A 17 -28.51 45.21 24.11
C THR A 17 -27.47 46.24 24.53
N VAL A 18 -26.25 46.11 24.01
CA VAL A 18 -25.17 47.09 24.14
C VAL A 18 -24.82 47.61 22.75
N ILE A 19 -24.83 48.93 22.59
CA ILE A 19 -24.53 49.60 21.32
C ILE A 19 -23.19 50.31 21.46
N GLY A 20 -22.22 49.96 20.63
CA GLY A 20 -20.89 50.57 20.63
C GLY A 20 -20.74 51.71 19.62
N THR A 21 -19.79 52.59 19.88
CA THR A 21 -19.36 53.69 18.99
C THR A 21 -17.84 53.64 18.87
N ASN A 22 -17.32 53.69 17.63
CA ASN A 22 -15.90 53.50 17.33
C ASN A 22 -15.34 52.18 17.88
N VAL A 23 -16.14 51.11 17.77
CA VAL A 23 -15.81 49.75 18.17
C VAL A 23 -15.87 48.82 16.95
N ASP A 24 -15.29 47.62 17.08
CA ASP A 24 -15.52 46.51 16.14
C ASP A 24 -15.68 45.18 16.89
N PHE A 25 -16.84 44.99 17.52
CA PHE A 25 -17.16 43.79 18.30
C PHE A 25 -17.08 42.49 17.49
N ALA A 26 -17.38 42.53 16.20
CA ALA A 26 -17.36 41.35 15.33
C ALA A 26 -15.94 40.83 15.10
N ALA A 27 -14.95 41.73 15.02
CA ALA A 27 -13.56 41.35 14.82
C ALA A 27 -12.85 40.94 16.12
N SER A 28 -13.32 41.38 17.28
CA SER A 28 -12.54 41.33 18.52
C SER A 28 -13.20 40.61 19.69
N SER A 29 -14.45 40.16 19.56
CA SER A 29 -15.21 39.51 20.62
C SER A 29 -15.87 38.22 20.12
N ARG A 30 -16.16 37.30 21.02
CA ARG A 30 -16.88 36.05 20.73
C ARG A 30 -17.96 35.80 21.77
N ASN A 31 -19.04 35.14 21.35
CA ASN A 31 -20.05 34.66 22.29
C ASN A 31 -19.39 33.84 23.41
N GLY A 32 -19.78 34.10 24.66
CA GLY A 32 -19.16 33.52 25.85
C GLY A 32 -18.05 34.36 26.48
N ASP A 33 -17.55 35.40 25.81
CA ASP A 33 -16.65 36.37 26.44
C ASP A 33 -17.36 37.14 27.57
N ALA A 34 -16.58 37.71 28.48
CA ALA A 34 -17.09 38.53 29.55
C ALA A 34 -17.11 40.00 29.13
N PHE A 35 -18.30 40.60 29.10
CA PHE A 35 -18.48 42.05 29.01
C PHE A 35 -18.43 42.66 30.40
N VAL A 36 -17.49 43.57 30.64
CA VAL A 36 -17.42 44.40 31.85
C VAL A 36 -18.10 45.72 31.54
N GLY A 37 -19.27 45.91 32.15
CA GLY A 37 -20.11 47.09 31.95
C GLY A 37 -19.56 48.34 32.63
N PRO A 38 -20.12 49.52 32.30
CA PRO A 38 -19.78 50.80 32.95
C PRO A 38 -20.04 50.81 34.47
N ASP A 39 -20.91 49.93 34.94
CA ASP A 39 -21.20 49.66 36.35
C ASP A 39 -20.14 48.81 37.05
N GLY A 40 -19.12 48.34 36.33
CA GLY A 40 -18.07 47.46 36.82
C GLY A 40 -18.51 45.99 36.97
N ALA A 41 -19.76 45.66 36.65
CA ALA A 41 -20.26 44.29 36.71
C ALA A 41 -19.86 43.51 35.46
N THR A 42 -19.75 42.19 35.61
CA THR A 42 -19.45 41.27 34.51
C THR A 42 -20.72 40.59 34.02
N TYR A 43 -20.88 40.56 32.71
CA TYR A 43 -21.99 39.96 32.00
C TYR A 43 -21.45 39.00 30.93
N GLU A 44 -22.17 37.93 30.64
CA GLU A 44 -21.86 37.02 29.54
C GLU A 44 -22.23 37.68 28.21
N LEU A 45 -21.32 37.70 27.25
CA LEU A 45 -21.59 38.11 25.88
C LEU A 45 -22.41 37.02 25.18
N ALA A 46 -23.72 37.24 25.05
CA ALA A 46 -24.64 36.22 24.53
C ALA A 46 -24.66 36.15 23.00
N ASN A 47 -24.50 37.29 22.33
CA ASN A 47 -24.46 37.37 20.88
C ASN A 47 -23.63 38.57 20.38
N VAL A 48 -22.93 38.39 19.27
CA VAL A 48 -22.32 39.47 18.51
C VAL A 48 -23.15 39.71 17.24
N ALA A 49 -24.06 40.68 17.31
CA ALA A 49 -25.02 40.93 16.24
C ALA A 49 -24.42 41.71 15.06
N SER A 50 -23.45 42.59 15.33
CA SER A 50 -22.70 43.34 14.32
C SER A 50 -21.39 43.89 14.91
N SER A 51 -20.62 44.62 14.11
CA SER A 51 -19.43 45.34 14.58
C SER A 51 -19.73 46.35 15.71
N SER A 52 -20.97 46.82 15.84
CA SER A 52 -21.36 47.83 16.83
C SER A 52 -22.47 47.39 17.78
N VAL A 53 -23.01 46.18 17.65
CA VAL A 53 -24.11 45.71 18.51
C VAL A 53 -23.80 44.31 19.03
N ILE A 54 -23.87 44.17 20.35
CA ILE A 54 -23.78 42.90 21.07
C ILE A 54 -24.98 42.75 22.01
N SER A 55 -25.27 41.53 22.42
CA SER A 55 -26.17 41.27 23.54
C SER A 55 -25.46 40.62 24.71
N ILE A 56 -25.97 40.88 25.91
CA ILE A 56 -25.42 40.39 27.18
C ILE A 56 -26.46 39.66 28.01
N LEU A 57 -26.00 38.74 28.87
CA LEU A 57 -26.81 38.02 29.85
C LEU A 57 -26.13 38.04 31.24
N PRO A 58 -26.88 38.25 32.33
CA PRO A 58 -28.25 38.77 32.37
C PRO A 58 -28.34 40.20 31.80
N ALA A 59 -29.55 40.75 31.70
CA ALA A 59 -29.73 42.14 31.28
C ALA A 59 -28.96 43.14 32.18
N TYR A 60 -28.54 44.26 31.59
CA TYR A 60 -27.73 45.27 32.26
C TYR A 60 -28.42 45.82 33.52
N LYS A 61 -27.71 45.79 34.66
CA LYS A 61 -28.27 46.12 35.99
C LYS A 61 -27.95 47.55 36.43
N GLY A 62 -26.89 48.15 35.89
CA GLY A 62 -26.50 49.52 36.21
C GLY A 62 -27.41 50.59 35.60
N PRO A 63 -27.20 51.88 35.94
CA PRO A 63 -27.91 53.01 35.35
C PRO A 63 -27.68 53.12 33.84
N SER A 64 -28.70 53.50 33.08
CA SER A 64 -28.57 53.78 31.64
C SER A 64 -27.53 54.87 31.38
N VAL A 65 -26.52 54.56 30.56
CA VAL A 65 -25.42 55.49 30.24
C VAL A 65 -25.05 55.33 28.76
N SER A 66 -24.69 56.44 28.12
CA SER A 66 -24.13 56.49 26.76
C SER A 66 -22.73 57.08 26.78
N GLY A 67 -21.87 56.67 25.85
CA GLY A 67 -20.49 57.15 25.76
C GLY A 67 -19.58 56.64 26.88
N ALA A 68 -19.93 55.52 27.53
CA ALA A 68 -19.18 54.99 28.65
C ALA A 68 -18.02 54.08 28.23
N ALA A 69 -17.00 54.01 29.08
CA ALA A 69 -15.94 53.02 28.97
C ALA A 69 -16.47 51.60 29.31
N TYR A 70 -15.84 50.60 28.72
CA TYR A 70 -16.15 49.19 28.93
C TYR A 70 -14.87 48.36 28.81
N ALA A 71 -14.97 47.07 29.10
CA ALA A 71 -13.99 46.10 28.63
C ALA A 71 -14.66 44.82 28.15
N ILE A 72 -14.06 44.16 27.15
CA ILE A 72 -14.37 42.76 26.84
C ILE A 72 -13.16 41.91 27.22
N VAL A 73 -13.43 40.91 28.05
CA VAL A 73 -12.47 39.99 28.63
C VAL A 73 -12.69 38.64 27.96
N PRO A 74 -11.71 38.14 27.18
CA PRO A 74 -11.80 36.81 26.60
C PRO A 74 -11.92 35.77 27.70
N VAL A 75 -13.04 35.03 27.75
CA VAL A 75 -13.20 33.90 28.67
C VAL A 75 -12.79 32.66 27.90
N GLN A 76 -11.49 32.36 27.93
CA GLN A 76 -11.02 31.09 27.43
C GLN A 76 -11.44 30.03 28.44
N GLY A 77 -12.59 29.39 28.22
CA GLY A 77 -12.70 28.01 28.63
C GLY A 77 -11.49 27.30 28.05
N TYR A 78 -10.82 26.41 28.80
CA TYR A 78 -9.98 25.39 28.16
C TYR A 78 -10.76 24.92 26.93
N ASP A 79 -10.13 24.87 25.74
CA ASP A 79 -10.77 24.26 24.56
C ASP A 79 -10.96 22.77 24.89
N LYS A 80 -11.95 22.49 25.74
CA LYS A 80 -12.24 21.22 26.38
C LYS A 80 -12.56 20.23 25.29
N MET A 81 -13.24 20.70 24.24
CA MET A 81 -13.49 19.94 23.03
C MET A 81 -12.20 19.53 22.29
N LEU A 82 -11.19 20.41 22.16
CA LEU A 82 -9.92 20.05 21.51
C LEU A 82 -9.13 19.07 22.38
N SER A 83 -9.09 19.31 23.69
CA SER A 83 -8.40 18.45 24.64
C SER A 83 -9.05 17.06 24.72
N ASP A 84 -10.38 17.00 24.74
CA ASP A 84 -11.16 15.76 24.73
C ASP A 84 -10.99 15.03 23.39
N ALA A 85 -11.00 15.75 22.26
CA ALA A 85 -10.75 15.17 20.94
C ALA A 85 -9.34 14.57 20.84
N PHE A 86 -8.31 15.27 21.35
CA PHE A 86 -6.94 14.76 21.37
C PHE A 86 -6.80 13.54 22.30
N ASN A 87 -7.41 13.57 23.48
CA ASN A 87 -7.42 12.42 24.39
C ASN A 87 -8.12 11.20 23.76
N ASN A 88 -9.20 11.42 23.02
CA ASN A 88 -9.89 10.36 22.29
C ASN A 88 -8.98 9.74 21.22
N LEU A 89 -8.29 10.57 20.43
CA LEU A 89 -7.28 10.11 19.46
C LEU A 89 -6.18 9.28 20.14
N ASN A 90 -5.63 9.75 21.26
CA ASN A 90 -4.62 9.01 22.00
C ASN A 90 -5.14 7.66 22.52
N ASN A 91 -6.35 7.60 23.07
CA ASN A 91 -6.94 6.35 23.54
C ASN A 91 -7.21 5.36 22.40
N GLN A 92 -7.61 5.85 21.23
CA GLN A 92 -7.93 5.01 20.08
C GLN A 92 -6.68 4.51 19.33
N PHE A 93 -5.67 5.36 19.18
CA PHE A 93 -4.50 5.09 18.34
C PHE A 93 -3.21 4.85 19.14
N GLY A 94 -3.03 5.43 20.32
CA GLY A 94 -1.83 5.30 21.14
C GLY A 94 -1.43 3.84 21.39
N PRO A 95 -2.32 2.97 21.91
CA PRO A 95 -2.02 1.55 22.09
C PRO A 95 -1.69 0.81 20.78
N LYS A 96 -2.33 1.20 19.67
CA LYS A 96 -2.08 0.58 18.35
C LYS A 96 -0.71 0.95 17.79
N LEU A 97 -0.32 2.22 17.90
CA LEU A 97 1.03 2.67 17.52
C LEU A 97 2.09 2.03 18.43
N ALA A 98 1.83 1.94 19.73
CA ALA A 98 2.75 1.29 20.67
C ALA A 98 2.96 -0.19 20.34
N ALA A 99 1.90 -0.90 19.91
CA ALA A 99 1.98 -2.30 19.52
C ALA A 99 2.88 -2.56 18.29
N LEU A 100 3.09 -1.56 17.43
CA LEU A 100 4.04 -1.67 16.33
C LEU A 100 5.50 -1.77 16.83
N GLY A 101 5.81 -1.28 18.03
CA GLY A 101 7.17 -1.30 18.58
C GLY A 101 8.19 -0.72 17.60
N THR A 102 9.30 -1.43 17.37
CA THR A 102 10.36 -0.97 16.46
C THR A 102 9.95 -0.97 14.98
N THR A 103 8.89 -1.69 14.59
CA THR A 103 8.44 -1.82 13.20
C THR A 103 7.98 -0.48 12.63
N GLY A 104 7.43 0.41 13.47
CA GLY A 104 6.99 1.75 13.07
C GLY A 104 8.11 2.73 12.73
N ASN A 105 9.38 2.37 12.95
CA ASN A 105 10.53 3.26 12.72
C ASN A 105 11.12 3.16 11.31
N TYR A 106 10.56 2.30 10.45
CA TYR A 106 11.11 2.03 9.13
C TYR A 106 10.14 2.45 8.04
N GLU A 107 10.62 3.23 7.07
CA GLU A 107 9.90 3.50 5.82
C GLU A 107 9.61 2.22 5.03
N VAL A 108 10.51 1.24 5.13
CA VAL A 108 10.39 -0.10 4.54
C VAL A 108 10.74 -1.14 5.58
N LEU A 109 9.82 -2.07 5.84
CA LEU A 109 10.03 -3.05 6.89
C LEU A 109 11.17 -4.03 6.53
N PRO A 110 12.21 -4.19 7.37
CA PRO A 110 13.30 -5.10 7.09
C PRO A 110 12.88 -6.57 7.29
N PHE A 111 13.64 -7.47 6.67
CA PHE A 111 13.43 -8.92 6.78
C PHE A 111 13.42 -9.44 8.22
N SER A 112 14.31 -8.93 9.07
CA SER A 112 14.39 -9.28 10.50
C SER A 112 13.12 -8.92 11.30
N LYS A 113 12.20 -8.17 10.71
CA LYS A 113 10.90 -7.79 11.29
C LYS A 113 9.71 -8.31 10.45
N GLY A 114 9.94 -9.25 9.54
CA GLY A 114 8.89 -9.86 8.71
C GLY A 114 8.55 -9.08 7.44
N GLY A 115 9.31 -8.03 7.10
CA GLY A 115 9.16 -7.31 5.83
C GLY A 115 10.01 -7.90 4.70
N THR A 116 9.96 -7.26 3.54
CA THR A 116 10.71 -7.68 2.34
C THR A 116 11.90 -6.76 2.02
N ASN A 117 12.16 -5.75 2.84
CA ASN A 117 13.24 -4.77 2.66
C ASN A 117 13.23 -4.09 1.27
N SER A 118 12.07 -3.99 0.60
CA SER A 118 11.91 -3.38 -0.73
C SER A 118 10.57 -2.64 -0.85
N THR A 119 10.57 -1.54 -1.61
CA THR A 119 9.35 -0.79 -2.01
C THR A 119 8.79 -1.22 -3.37
N SER A 120 9.48 -2.10 -4.10
CA SER A 120 9.05 -2.58 -5.41
C SER A 120 8.71 -4.07 -5.37
N GLN A 121 7.76 -4.50 -6.21
CA GLN A 121 7.42 -5.92 -6.36
C GLN A 121 8.66 -6.74 -6.75
N ALA A 122 9.46 -6.26 -7.70
CA ALA A 122 10.66 -6.94 -8.14
C ALA A 122 11.70 -7.11 -7.03
N GLY A 123 11.99 -6.05 -6.28
CA GLY A 123 12.92 -6.12 -5.16
C GLY A 123 12.36 -6.96 -3.99
N ALA A 124 11.05 -6.96 -3.75
CA ALA A 124 10.44 -7.76 -2.69
C ALA A 124 10.54 -9.26 -3.00
N LEU A 125 10.30 -9.63 -4.26
CA LEU A 125 10.47 -11.00 -4.74
C LEU A 125 11.95 -11.41 -4.67
N GLN A 126 12.88 -10.55 -5.10
CA GLN A 126 14.32 -10.79 -4.95
C GLN A 126 14.73 -11.04 -3.49
N SER A 127 14.26 -10.21 -2.56
CA SER A 127 14.52 -10.39 -1.12
C SER A 127 13.95 -11.68 -0.55
N LEU A 128 12.84 -12.18 -1.10
CA LEU A 128 12.27 -13.48 -0.77
C LEU A 128 12.97 -14.66 -1.45
N GLY A 129 14.00 -14.40 -2.28
CA GLY A 129 14.67 -15.42 -3.09
C GLY A 129 13.88 -15.85 -4.33
N LEU A 130 12.83 -15.10 -4.67
CA LEU A 130 12.00 -15.27 -5.86
C LEU A 130 12.54 -14.33 -6.94
N ASP A 131 13.63 -14.70 -7.61
CA ASP A 131 14.21 -13.85 -8.66
C ASP A 131 13.24 -13.72 -9.86
N VAL A 132 12.70 -12.50 -10.06
CA VAL A 132 11.86 -12.12 -11.21
C VAL A 132 12.60 -11.40 -12.34
N THR A 133 13.88 -11.06 -12.14
CA THR A 133 14.74 -10.62 -13.25
C THR A 133 15.07 -11.77 -14.20
N LYS A 134 14.89 -13.01 -13.75
CA LYS A 134 14.57 -14.13 -14.62
C LYS A 134 13.05 -14.31 -14.62
N ALA A 135 12.43 -14.36 -15.78
CA ALA A 135 11.02 -14.74 -15.94
C ALA A 135 10.70 -16.20 -15.47
N ALA A 136 11.43 -16.74 -14.50
CA ALA A 136 11.66 -18.16 -14.26
C ALA A 136 11.07 -18.72 -12.97
N VAL A 137 10.23 -17.95 -12.24
CA VAL A 137 9.19 -18.61 -11.40
C VAL A 137 8.03 -19.09 -12.28
N SER A 138 7.90 -18.57 -13.51
CA SER A 138 6.78 -18.86 -14.42
C SER A 138 7.17 -19.44 -15.78
N ALA A 139 8.47 -19.60 -16.10
CA ALA A 139 8.88 -20.11 -17.41
C ALA A 139 9.34 -21.57 -17.45
N SER A 140 9.49 -22.29 -16.34
CA SER A 140 9.99 -23.68 -16.40
C SER A 140 9.87 -24.45 -15.08
N GLY A 141 9.12 -23.95 -14.08
CA GLY A 141 9.13 -24.45 -12.71
C GLY A 141 7.76 -24.67 -12.07
N VAL A 142 7.77 -24.85 -10.74
CA VAL A 142 6.60 -25.17 -9.89
C VAL A 142 5.51 -24.09 -10.04
N GLY A 143 4.28 -24.51 -10.36
CA GLY A 143 3.10 -23.63 -10.45
C GLY A 143 2.71 -23.19 -11.87
N VAL A 144 3.42 -23.65 -12.90
CA VAL A 144 3.10 -23.34 -14.30
C VAL A 144 2.04 -24.31 -14.86
N VAL A 145 0.93 -23.79 -15.41
CA VAL A 145 -0.15 -24.58 -16.03
C VAL A 145 0.28 -25.14 -17.39
N ILE A 146 1.06 -24.37 -18.16
CA ILE A 146 1.62 -24.76 -19.47
C ILE A 146 3.05 -24.24 -19.55
N ALA A 147 4.02 -25.14 -19.73
CA ALA A 147 5.42 -24.77 -19.92
C ALA A 147 5.58 -23.86 -21.17
N PRO A 148 6.46 -22.84 -21.15
CA PRO A 148 6.63 -21.93 -22.27
C PRO A 148 6.96 -22.63 -23.55
N LEU A 149 6.38 -22.11 -24.62
CA LEU A 149 6.54 -22.64 -25.96
C LEU A 149 7.85 -22.16 -26.58
N ARG A 150 8.63 -23.09 -27.13
CA ARG A 150 9.82 -22.83 -27.94
C ARG A 150 9.70 -23.51 -29.30
N SER A 151 10.28 -22.85 -30.29
CA SER A 151 10.37 -23.35 -31.67
C SER A 151 11.63 -24.20 -31.90
N ASN A 152 12.65 -23.98 -31.07
CA ASN A 152 13.88 -24.76 -31.04
C ASN A 152 14.20 -25.20 -29.61
N ILE A 153 14.60 -26.45 -29.44
CA ILE A 153 14.93 -27.01 -28.13
C ILE A 153 16.19 -26.38 -27.50
N PHE A 154 17.06 -25.75 -28.30
CA PHE A 154 18.22 -25.00 -27.80
C PHE A 154 17.89 -23.61 -27.25
N ASP A 155 16.69 -23.08 -27.53
CA ASP A 155 16.21 -21.82 -26.95
C ASP A 155 15.64 -22.02 -25.53
N ALA A 156 15.65 -23.26 -25.02
CA ALA A 156 15.20 -23.59 -23.68
C ALA A 156 16.14 -22.96 -22.62
N PRO A 157 15.64 -22.09 -21.74
CA PRO A 157 16.48 -21.40 -20.79
C PRO A 157 16.84 -22.30 -19.61
N GLY A 158 18.14 -22.53 -19.39
CA GLY A 158 18.64 -23.13 -18.16
C GLY A 158 18.00 -24.48 -17.79
N SER A 159 17.77 -24.71 -16.50
CA SER A 159 17.11 -25.93 -16.02
C SER A 159 15.59 -25.75 -15.90
N GLY A 160 14.81 -26.74 -16.36
CA GLY A 160 13.38 -26.89 -16.08
C GLY A 160 12.55 -27.40 -17.27
N PHE A 161 11.26 -27.09 -17.29
CA PHE A 161 10.26 -27.61 -18.23
C PHE A 161 9.94 -26.63 -19.38
N THR A 162 10.09 -27.07 -20.63
CA THR A 162 9.80 -26.26 -21.83
C THR A 162 8.91 -27.03 -22.80
N SER A 163 7.86 -26.41 -23.34
CA SER A 163 7.06 -27.01 -24.42
C SER A 163 7.74 -26.74 -25.76
N VAL A 164 7.76 -27.71 -26.67
CA VAL A 164 8.37 -27.58 -28.00
C VAL A 164 7.31 -27.76 -29.09
N ASN A 165 7.31 -26.85 -30.06
CA ASN A 165 6.49 -26.95 -31.27
C ASN A 165 7.33 -26.50 -32.49
N PRO A 166 7.61 -27.41 -33.44
CA PRO A 166 8.48 -27.12 -34.60
C PRO A 166 7.81 -26.24 -35.67
N GLN A 167 6.52 -25.92 -35.56
CA GLN A 167 5.72 -25.24 -36.60
C GLN A 167 6.21 -23.82 -36.98
N ALA A 168 7.21 -23.27 -36.29
CA ALA A 168 7.75 -21.93 -36.55
C ALA A 168 9.14 -21.90 -37.22
N THR A 169 9.94 -22.97 -37.20
CA THR A 169 11.28 -22.99 -37.86
C THR A 169 11.77 -24.42 -38.17
N PRO A 170 12.43 -24.67 -39.32
CA PRO A 170 12.90 -26.01 -39.73
C PRO A 170 14.01 -26.64 -38.88
N ASN A 171 14.52 -25.97 -37.84
CA ASN A 171 15.71 -26.39 -37.11
C ASN A 171 15.43 -26.68 -35.63
N SER A 172 14.33 -27.39 -35.33
CA SER A 172 13.87 -27.57 -33.95
C SER A 172 14.72 -28.53 -33.11
N ASP A 173 15.59 -29.34 -33.74
CA ASP A 173 16.42 -30.40 -33.13
C ASP A 173 15.66 -31.30 -32.12
N ALA A 174 14.33 -31.31 -32.23
CA ALA A 174 13.45 -32.10 -31.41
C ALA A 174 13.28 -33.48 -32.08
N PRO A 175 13.36 -34.58 -31.32
CA PRO A 175 13.24 -35.93 -31.87
C PRO A 175 11.76 -36.28 -32.14
N GLY A 176 11.51 -37.31 -32.93
CA GLY A 176 10.16 -37.79 -33.23
C GLY A 176 9.33 -36.77 -34.01
N SER A 177 8.10 -36.55 -33.57
CA SER A 177 7.17 -35.57 -34.15
C SER A 177 7.61 -34.13 -33.91
N GLY A 178 8.51 -33.91 -32.94
CA GLY A 178 8.97 -32.61 -32.48
C GLY A 178 7.99 -31.87 -31.56
N TYR A 179 6.76 -32.39 -31.39
CA TYR A 179 5.78 -31.84 -30.44
C TYR A 179 5.94 -32.53 -29.10
N GLY A 180 6.12 -31.76 -28.03
CA GLY A 180 6.31 -32.38 -26.72
C GLY A 180 6.81 -31.44 -25.63
N VAL A 181 7.25 -32.05 -24.53
CA VAL A 181 7.83 -31.34 -23.39
C VAL A 181 9.28 -31.76 -23.23
N LEU A 182 10.16 -30.77 -23.19
CA LEU A 182 11.56 -30.88 -22.79
C LEU A 182 11.68 -30.67 -21.28
N LEU A 183 12.39 -31.58 -20.62
CA LEU A 183 12.99 -31.37 -19.32
C LEU A 183 14.49 -31.18 -19.52
N GLN A 184 15.04 -30.08 -19.03
CA GLN A 184 16.46 -29.78 -19.09
C GLN A 184 17.05 -29.62 -17.69
N GLY A 185 18.20 -30.24 -17.45
CA GLY A 185 19.05 -29.98 -16.30
C GLY A 185 20.38 -29.40 -16.78
N GLN A 186 20.59 -28.11 -16.60
CA GLN A 186 21.84 -27.44 -16.95
C GLN A 186 22.86 -27.57 -15.80
N TYR A 187 24.04 -28.11 -16.10
CA TYR A 187 25.19 -28.09 -15.20
C TYR A 187 25.98 -26.77 -15.34
N ASN A 188 26.20 -26.33 -16.58
CA ASN A 188 26.78 -25.02 -16.92
C ASN A 188 26.33 -24.57 -18.33
N SER A 189 26.79 -23.43 -18.84
CA SER A 189 26.41 -22.88 -20.16
C SER A 189 26.64 -23.81 -21.35
N SER A 190 27.46 -24.85 -21.19
CA SER A 190 27.89 -25.75 -22.27
C SER A 190 27.59 -27.23 -21.99
N THR A 191 27.13 -27.57 -20.79
CA THR A 191 26.86 -28.95 -20.37
C THR A 191 25.50 -29.04 -19.72
N TYR A 192 24.64 -29.88 -20.27
CA TYR A 192 23.28 -30.07 -19.81
C TYR A 192 22.79 -31.48 -20.19
N SER A 193 21.77 -31.95 -19.46
CA SER A 193 21.07 -33.19 -19.73
C SER A 193 19.64 -32.86 -20.15
N GLN A 194 19.12 -33.60 -21.12
CA GLN A 194 17.78 -33.40 -21.66
C GLN A 194 16.99 -34.70 -21.67
N ILE A 195 15.71 -34.58 -21.34
CA ILE A 195 14.69 -35.59 -21.54
C ILE A 195 13.59 -34.94 -22.38
N PHE A 196 13.12 -35.63 -23.41
CA PHE A 196 12.03 -35.18 -24.26
C PHE A 196 10.91 -36.20 -24.28
N LEU A 197 9.71 -35.73 -23.97
CA LEU A 197 8.47 -36.50 -23.98
C LEU A 197 7.65 -36.06 -25.19
N ASP A 198 7.61 -36.91 -26.22
CA ASP A 198 6.87 -36.65 -27.44
C ASP A 198 5.36 -36.84 -27.19
N SER A 199 4.56 -35.84 -27.53
CA SER A 199 3.12 -35.82 -27.28
C SER A 199 2.28 -36.49 -28.37
N LEU A 200 2.84 -36.73 -29.56
CA LEU A 200 2.12 -37.32 -30.71
C LEU A 200 2.55 -38.77 -30.94
N ASP A 201 3.86 -39.01 -31.04
CA ASP A 201 4.45 -40.33 -31.29
C ASP A 201 4.58 -41.16 -30.01
N ARG A 202 4.33 -40.57 -28.84
CA ARG A 202 4.38 -41.23 -27.52
C ARG A 202 5.73 -41.88 -27.21
N ASN A 203 6.80 -41.34 -27.79
CA ASN A 203 8.16 -41.80 -27.59
C ASN A 203 8.86 -40.98 -26.50
N PHE A 204 9.69 -41.66 -25.72
CA PHE A 204 10.56 -41.04 -24.73
C PHE A 204 11.97 -40.94 -25.31
N TYR A 205 12.60 -39.77 -25.21
CA TYR A 205 13.98 -39.56 -25.63
C TYR A 205 14.81 -38.92 -24.52
N TYR A 206 16.10 -39.20 -24.50
CA TYR A 206 17.06 -38.48 -23.67
C TYR A 206 18.36 -38.25 -24.40
N ARG A 207 19.14 -37.28 -23.94
CA ARG A 207 20.51 -37.06 -24.39
C ARG A 207 21.29 -36.21 -23.38
N ASN A 208 22.62 -36.32 -23.47
CA ASN A 208 23.55 -35.60 -22.62
C ASN A 208 24.56 -34.85 -23.50
N PRO A 209 24.16 -33.73 -24.12
CA PRO A 209 25.05 -32.93 -24.94
C PRO A 209 26.18 -32.32 -24.11
N ALA A 210 27.42 -32.63 -24.50
CA ALA A 210 28.61 -31.89 -24.11
C ALA A 210 28.94 -30.93 -25.26
N SER A 211 28.63 -29.65 -25.10
CA SER A 211 28.76 -28.57 -26.11
C SER A 211 28.13 -28.89 -27.48
N GLY A 212 26.89 -28.44 -27.70
CA GLY A 212 26.18 -28.56 -28.98
C GLY A 212 25.22 -29.75 -29.06
N ALA A 213 24.63 -29.98 -30.23
CA ALA A 213 23.64 -31.04 -30.44
C ALA A 213 24.28 -32.44 -30.34
N SER A 214 23.91 -33.23 -29.31
CA SER A 214 24.19 -34.66 -29.30
C SER A 214 22.99 -35.47 -29.81
N VAL A 215 23.25 -36.69 -30.27
CA VAL A 215 22.21 -37.61 -30.77
C VAL A 215 21.18 -37.89 -29.68
N TRP A 216 19.90 -37.93 -30.08
CA TRP A 216 18.81 -38.37 -29.22
C TRP A 216 18.77 -39.89 -29.12
N LEU A 217 18.70 -40.38 -27.88
CA LEU A 217 18.53 -41.79 -27.57
C LEU A 217 17.06 -42.04 -27.23
N LYS A 218 16.40 -42.90 -28.01
CA LYS A 218 15.02 -43.34 -27.76
C LYS A 218 15.02 -44.42 -26.68
N VAL A 219 14.12 -44.32 -25.70
CA VAL A 219 13.87 -45.40 -24.74
C VAL A 219 12.85 -46.37 -25.32
N TYR A 220 13.21 -47.65 -25.30
CA TYR A 220 12.32 -48.74 -25.69
C TYR A 220 11.46 -49.18 -24.50
N HIS A 221 10.15 -49.33 -24.74
CA HIS A 221 9.13 -49.75 -23.80
C HIS A 221 8.09 -50.62 -24.50
N THR A 222 7.14 -51.19 -23.75
CA THR A 222 6.12 -52.12 -24.27
C THR A 222 5.22 -51.53 -25.37
N GLY A 223 5.18 -50.21 -25.50
CA GLY A 223 4.42 -49.52 -26.55
C GLY A 223 5.18 -49.34 -27.86
N ASN A 224 6.50 -49.50 -27.87
CA ASN A 224 7.34 -49.37 -29.06
C ASN A 224 8.31 -50.57 -29.26
N THR A 225 8.01 -51.69 -28.60
CA THR A 225 8.73 -52.96 -28.80
C THR A 225 7.76 -54.15 -28.80
N THR A 226 8.15 -55.19 -29.52
CA THR A 226 7.56 -56.54 -29.39
C THR A 226 8.52 -57.44 -28.63
N ARG A 227 7.96 -58.34 -27.82
CA ARG A 227 8.72 -59.39 -27.13
C ARG A 227 8.43 -60.73 -27.79
N ALA A 228 9.45 -61.37 -28.34
CA ALA A 228 9.31 -62.71 -28.88
C ALA A 228 9.22 -63.76 -27.74
N SER A 229 8.80 -64.98 -28.08
CA SER A 229 8.67 -66.09 -27.13
C SER A 229 9.99 -66.49 -26.47
N ASP A 230 11.12 -66.21 -27.13
CA ASP A 230 12.48 -66.39 -26.60
C ASP A 230 12.93 -65.24 -25.67
N GLY A 231 12.08 -64.23 -25.46
CA GLY A 231 12.35 -63.08 -24.61
C GLY A 231 13.11 -61.95 -25.29
N THR A 232 13.49 -62.08 -26.56
CA THR A 232 14.14 -60.99 -27.31
C THR A 232 13.19 -59.82 -27.54
N LEU A 233 13.72 -58.61 -27.45
CA LEU A 233 13.00 -57.38 -27.74
C LEU A 233 13.34 -56.89 -29.15
N LYS A 234 12.31 -56.58 -29.94
CA LYS A 234 12.46 -55.97 -31.26
C LYS A 234 11.71 -54.65 -31.27
N ALA A 235 12.34 -53.61 -31.81
CA ALA A 235 11.66 -52.34 -32.08
C ALA A 235 10.52 -52.58 -33.07
N ILE A 236 9.40 -51.87 -32.88
CA ILE A 236 8.29 -51.81 -33.85
C ILE A 236 8.42 -50.61 -34.77
#